data_AF-A0A2X4TZ22-F1
#
_entry.id   AF-A0A2X4TZ22-F1
#
_cell.length_a   1.000
_cell.length_b   1.000
_cell.length_c   1.000
_cell.angle_alpha   90.00
_cell.angle_beta   90.00
_cell.angle_gamma   90.00
#
_symmetry.space_group_name_H-M   'P 1'
#
loop_
_entity.id
_entity.type
_entity.pdbx_description
1 polymer ?
#
loop_
_entity_poly.entity_id
_entity_poly.type
_entity_poly.pdbx_seq_one_letter_code
_entity_poly.pdbx_strand_id
1 'polypeptide(L)'
;MIVSLLMGKSPLLLLSGLGAMTAVLMLVFKDPILGLVAGIQLSANDMLKIGDWLEMPKYGADGAVIDIGLTTVKVRNWDNTVTTIPTYALISDSFKNWRSMSESGGRRIKRSINIDTTSVHFLSPEEQQRLNRNPLLQRYLNDKTQELSHYNQQSAVDLSSPLNGRRLTNLGTLRAYLVAYLRAHPIFIRA
;
A
#
# COMPACT_ATOMS: atom_id res chain seq x y z
N MET A 1 -1.02 21.33 53.79
CA MET A 1 -1.21 21.26 55.26
C MET A 1 -1.36 22.66 55.87
N ILE A 2 -0.42 23.59 55.64
CA ILE A 2 -0.53 24.97 56.17
C ILE A 2 -1.75 25.72 55.60
N VAL A 3 -2.00 25.61 54.29
CA VAL A 3 -3.14 26.25 53.61
C VAL A 3 -4.51 25.70 54.05
N SER A 4 -4.60 24.38 54.32
CA SER A 4 -5.84 23.75 54.80
C SER A 4 -6.20 24.14 56.23
N LEU A 5 -5.18 24.30 57.08
CA LEU A 5 -5.31 24.81 58.45
C LEU A 5 -5.76 26.28 58.46
N LEU A 6 -5.24 27.10 57.55
CA LEU A 6 -5.62 28.52 57.40
C LEU A 6 -7.06 28.72 56.86
N MET A 7 -7.56 27.80 56.02
CA MET A 7 -8.91 27.87 55.46
C MET A 7 -9.99 27.16 56.30
N GLY A 8 -9.62 26.52 57.42
CA GLY A 8 -10.57 25.79 58.28
C GLY A 8 -11.30 24.62 57.60
N LYS A 9 -10.76 24.11 56.49
CA LYS A 9 -11.34 23.00 55.71
C LYS A 9 -10.45 21.78 55.82
N SER A 10 -11.06 20.59 55.82
CA SER A 10 -10.28 19.36 55.94
C SER A 10 -9.30 19.23 54.76
N PRO A 11 -8.04 18.81 55.00
CA PRO A 11 -7.05 18.62 53.94
C PRO A 11 -7.55 17.69 52.83
N LEU A 12 -8.39 16.70 53.18
CA LEU A 12 -8.98 15.75 52.25
C LEU A 12 -9.96 16.42 51.28
N LEU A 13 -10.81 17.34 51.76
CA LEU A 13 -11.76 18.08 50.92
C LEU A 13 -11.05 19.00 49.91
N LEU A 14 -9.93 19.61 50.33
CA LEU A 14 -9.12 20.44 49.44
C LEU A 14 -8.42 19.59 48.37
N LEU A 15 -7.87 18.42 48.74
CA LEU A 15 -7.27 17.48 47.80
C LEU A 15 -8.31 16.90 46.82
N SER A 16 -9.52 16.58 47.26
CA SER A 16 -10.59 16.11 46.38
C SER A 16 -11.05 17.20 45.41
N GLY A 17 -11.16 18.46 45.87
CA GLY A 17 -11.46 19.60 45.00
C GLY A 17 -10.36 19.84 43.97
N LEU A 18 -9.10 19.78 44.39
CA LEU A 18 -7.94 19.92 43.49
C LEU A 18 -7.88 18.77 42.46
N GLY A 19 -8.16 17.54 42.89
CA GLY A 19 -8.24 16.36 42.02
C GLY A 19 -9.37 16.48 41.00
N ALA A 20 -10.56 16.90 41.44
CA ALA A 20 -11.70 17.15 40.55
C ALA A 20 -11.39 18.24 39.52
N MET A 21 -10.79 19.36 39.93
CA MET A 21 -10.34 20.41 39.01
C MET A 21 -9.27 19.91 38.03
N THR A 22 -8.33 19.09 38.49
CA THR A 22 -7.29 18.51 37.63
C THR A 22 -7.88 17.57 36.58
N ALA A 23 -8.86 16.74 36.96
CA ALA A 23 -9.55 15.87 36.02
C ALA A 23 -10.33 16.66 34.96
N VAL A 24 -11.01 17.73 35.35
CA VAL A 24 -11.69 18.64 34.42
C VAL A 24 -10.68 19.31 33.48
N LEU A 25 -9.55 19.81 34.01
CA LEU A 25 -8.49 20.39 33.19
C LEU A 25 -7.92 19.37 32.20
N MET A 26 -7.62 18.15 32.64
CA MET A 26 -7.12 17.08 31.76
C MET A 26 -8.12 16.76 30.65
N LEU A 27 -9.43 16.76 30.95
CA LEU A 27 -10.48 16.52 29.98
C LEU A 27 -10.57 17.65 28.93
N VAL A 28 -10.48 18.91 29.37
CA VAL A 28 -10.49 20.09 28.47
C VAL A 28 -9.24 20.16 27.60
N PHE A 29 -8.07 19.83 28.15
CA PHE A 29 -6.78 19.95 27.45
C PHE A 29 -6.36 18.68 26.70
N LYS A 30 -7.16 17.61 26.72
CA LYS A 30 -6.84 16.34 26.05
C LYS A 30 -6.46 16.54 24.59
N ASP A 31 -7.32 17.17 23.80
CA ASP A 31 -7.12 17.31 22.35
C ASP A 31 -5.98 18.29 22.00
N PRO A 32 -5.83 19.46 22.67
CA PRO A 32 -4.65 20.32 22.50
C PRO A 32 -3.31 19.62 22.78
N ILE A 33 -3.22 18.82 23.85
CA ILE A 33 -2.00 18.09 24.19
C ILE A 33 -1.68 17.06 23.11
N LEU A 34 -2.69 16.29 22.67
CA LEU A 34 -2.53 15.31 21.60
C LEU A 34 -2.13 15.98 20.27
N GLY A 35 -2.75 17.10 19.91
CA GLY A 35 -2.41 17.86 18.71
C GLY A 35 -0.98 18.39 18.73
N LEU A 36 -0.52 18.92 19.87
CA LEU A 36 0.85 19.40 20.06
C LEU A 36 1.88 18.27 19.89
N VAL A 37 1.71 17.17 20.63
CA VAL A 37 2.61 16.01 20.56
C VAL A 37 2.64 15.48 19.13
N ALA A 38 1.48 15.42 18.48
CA ALA A 38 1.40 14.95 17.12
C ALA A 38 2.09 15.87 16.11
N GLY A 39 1.94 17.19 16.23
CA GLY A 39 2.66 18.14 15.40
C GLY A 39 4.17 17.97 15.49
N ILE A 40 4.70 17.88 16.71
CA ILE A 40 6.14 17.66 16.95
C ILE A 40 6.59 16.33 16.34
N GLN A 41 5.82 15.26 16.55
CA GLN A 41 6.17 13.93 16.05
C GLN A 41 6.15 13.85 14.52
N LEU A 42 5.17 14.49 13.85
CA LEU A 42 5.11 14.56 12.39
C LEU A 42 6.33 15.29 11.82
N SER A 43 6.69 16.43 12.40
CA SER A 43 7.84 17.22 11.95
C SER A 43 9.18 16.55 12.25
N ALA A 44 9.35 15.97 13.44
CA ALA A 44 10.59 15.35 13.86
C ALA A 44 10.90 14.03 13.11
N ASN A 45 9.87 13.28 12.71
CA ASN A 45 10.04 12.00 12.01
C ASN A 45 9.93 12.11 10.48
N ASP A 46 9.85 13.32 9.93
CA ASP A 46 9.69 13.56 8.49
C ASP A 46 8.57 12.72 7.83
N MET A 47 7.44 12.57 8.53
CA MET A 47 6.32 11.75 8.06
C MET A 47 5.59 12.40 6.87
N LEU A 48 5.66 13.73 6.78
CA LEU A 48 4.96 14.54 5.79
C LEU A 48 5.71 15.86 5.54
N LYS A 49 5.80 16.28 4.28
CA LYS A 49 6.36 17.58 3.84
C LYS A 49 5.32 18.34 3.04
N ILE A 50 5.51 19.66 2.99
CA ILE A 50 4.83 20.51 2.02
C ILE A 50 5.18 20.02 0.61
N GLY A 51 4.17 19.90 -0.24
CA GLY A 51 4.27 19.37 -1.60
C GLY A 51 4.01 17.86 -1.71
N ASP A 52 4.00 17.11 -0.61
CA ASP A 52 3.63 15.70 -0.65
C ASP A 52 2.20 15.52 -1.13
N TRP A 53 1.96 14.47 -1.92
CA TRP A 53 0.61 14.01 -2.17
C TRP A 53 0.14 13.12 -1.01
N LEU A 54 -0.84 13.62 -0.26
CA LEU A 54 -1.50 12.94 0.84
C LEU A 54 -2.88 12.44 0.41
N GLU A 55 -3.19 11.19 0.74
CA GLU A 55 -4.54 10.61 0.60
C GLU A 55 -5.02 10.08 1.97
N MET A 56 -6.16 10.60 2.43
CA MET A 56 -6.82 10.23 3.68
C MET A 56 -8.35 10.28 3.50
N PRO A 57 -8.97 9.19 3.01
CA PRO A 57 -10.39 9.17 2.63
C PRO A 57 -11.35 9.54 3.76
N LYS A 58 -11.03 9.16 5.01
CA LYS A 58 -11.84 9.48 6.21
C LYS A 58 -12.07 10.98 6.40
N TYR A 59 -11.12 11.80 5.95
CA TYR A 59 -11.17 13.26 6.05
C TYR A 59 -11.46 13.94 4.71
N GLY A 60 -11.70 13.17 3.64
CA GLY A 60 -11.87 13.73 2.30
C GLY A 60 -10.64 14.50 1.81
N ALA A 61 -9.43 14.03 2.16
CA ALA A 61 -8.18 14.60 1.67
C ALA A 61 -7.59 13.69 0.58
N ASP A 62 -7.39 14.25 -0.61
CA ASP A 62 -6.67 13.62 -1.72
C ASP A 62 -6.02 14.71 -2.57
N GLY A 63 -4.78 15.06 -2.23
CA GLY A 63 -4.05 16.09 -2.96
C GLY A 63 -2.75 16.54 -2.30
N ALA A 64 -2.26 17.71 -2.71
CA ALA A 64 -0.97 18.22 -2.30
C ALA A 64 -1.04 18.92 -0.93
N VAL A 65 -0.12 18.60 -0.04
CA VAL A 65 0.06 19.31 1.23
C VAL A 65 0.56 20.72 0.94
N ILE A 66 -0.20 21.73 1.38
CA ILE A 66 0.14 23.14 1.15
C ILE A 66 0.66 23.84 2.40
N ASP A 67 0.36 23.32 3.59
CA ASP A 67 0.74 23.91 4.87
C ASP A 67 0.76 22.85 5.97
N ILE A 68 1.73 22.96 6.88
CA ILE A 68 1.89 22.08 8.05
C ILE A 68 2.05 22.99 9.26
N GLY A 69 0.96 23.14 10.01
CA GLY A 69 0.95 23.80 11.31
C GLY A 69 1.20 22.81 12.45
N LEU A 70 1.23 23.33 13.68
CA LEU A 70 1.45 22.53 14.88
C LEU A 70 0.29 21.57 15.18
N THR A 71 -0.94 22.01 14.93
CA THR A 71 -2.16 21.27 15.25
C THR A 71 -2.97 20.88 14.02
N THR A 72 -2.62 21.40 12.86
CA THR A 72 -3.36 21.17 11.61
C THR A 72 -2.43 21.04 10.40
N VAL A 73 -2.88 20.30 9.40
CA VAL A 73 -2.28 20.17 8.08
C VAL A 73 -3.32 20.55 7.05
N LYS A 74 -2.94 21.36 6.07
CA LYS A 74 -3.83 21.73 4.96
C LYS A 74 -3.42 21.00 3.69
N VAL A 75 -4.41 20.40 3.04
CA VAL A 75 -4.26 19.67 1.80
C VAL A 75 -5.13 20.34 0.74
N ARG A 76 -4.54 20.73 -0.38
CA ARG A 76 -5.28 21.15 -1.56
C ARG A 76 -5.61 19.91 -2.38
N ASN A 77 -6.88 19.56 -2.42
CA ASN A 77 -7.38 18.44 -3.19
C ASN A 77 -7.25 18.69 -4.70
N TRP A 78 -7.36 17.64 -5.50
CA TRP A 78 -7.30 17.75 -6.96
C TRP A 78 -8.43 18.58 -7.58
N ASP A 79 -9.56 18.70 -6.88
CA ASP A 79 -10.67 19.60 -7.25
C ASP A 79 -10.46 21.06 -6.78
N ASN A 80 -9.26 21.39 -6.29
CA ASN A 80 -8.84 22.67 -5.71
C ASN A 80 -9.50 23.07 -4.38
N THR A 81 -10.30 22.20 -3.74
CA THR A 81 -10.77 22.44 -2.37
C THR A 81 -9.62 22.30 -1.36
N VAL A 82 -9.76 22.90 -0.18
CA VAL A 82 -8.76 22.81 0.90
C VAL A 82 -9.33 22.03 2.08
N THR A 83 -8.80 20.84 2.31
CA THR A 83 -9.11 20.03 3.49
C THR A 83 -8.14 20.37 4.62
N THR A 84 -8.66 20.67 5.80
CA THR A 84 -7.85 20.88 7.01
C THR A 84 -7.96 19.66 7.92
N ILE A 85 -6.84 18.97 8.14
CA ILE A 85 -6.76 17.74 8.93
C ILE A 85 -6.06 18.07 10.25
N PRO A 86 -6.60 17.68 11.41
CA PRO A 86 -5.86 17.84 12.66
C PRO A 86 -4.64 16.91 12.71
N THR A 87 -3.51 17.38 13.21
CA THR A 87 -2.24 16.62 13.22
C THR A 87 -2.34 15.29 13.96
N TYR A 88 -3.13 15.23 15.05
CA TYR A 88 -3.34 13.99 15.80
C TYR A 88 -3.92 12.87 14.91
N ALA A 89 -4.76 13.20 13.92
CA ALA A 89 -5.37 12.22 13.03
C ALA A 89 -4.35 11.54 12.12
N LEU A 90 -3.28 12.23 11.75
CA LEU A 90 -2.19 11.68 10.93
C LEU A 90 -1.31 10.68 11.70
N ILE A 91 -1.42 10.66 13.03
CA ILE A 91 -0.70 9.71 13.89
C ILE A 91 -1.63 8.59 14.36
N SER A 92 -2.89 8.91 14.64
CA SER A 92 -3.85 7.92 15.13
C SER A 92 -4.48 7.08 14.03
N ASP A 93 -4.62 7.62 12.81
CA ASP A 93 -5.20 6.92 11.67
C ASP A 93 -4.16 6.68 10.56
N SER A 94 -4.39 5.66 9.73
CA SER A 94 -3.57 5.43 8.54
C SER A 94 -3.88 6.46 7.45
N PHE A 95 -2.82 7.02 6.85
CA PHE A 95 -2.89 7.81 5.63
C PHE A 95 -1.88 7.26 4.60
N LYS A 96 -2.04 7.63 3.33
CA LYS A 96 -1.04 7.35 2.30
C LYS A 96 -0.25 8.61 2.01
N ASN A 97 1.08 8.50 2.09
CA ASN A 97 2.00 9.48 1.52
C ASN A 97 2.56 8.92 0.20
N TRP A 98 2.26 9.60 -0.91
CA TRP A 98 2.70 9.17 -2.24
C TRP A 98 4.09 9.68 -2.63
N ARG A 99 4.81 10.40 -1.74
CA ARG A 99 6.16 10.94 -2.01
C ARG A 99 7.09 9.88 -2.58
N SER A 100 7.22 8.73 -1.93
CA SER A 100 8.13 7.66 -2.38
C SER A 100 7.73 7.09 -3.74
N MET A 101 6.44 7.07 -4.08
CA MET A 101 5.97 6.68 -5.42
C MET A 101 6.41 7.72 -6.45
N SER A 102 6.17 9.01 -6.18
CA SER A 102 6.59 10.11 -7.06
C SER A 102 8.11 10.16 -7.26
N GLU A 103 8.90 10.03 -6.20
CA GLU A 103 10.37 10.06 -6.24
C GLU A 103 10.97 8.83 -6.94
N SER A 104 10.31 7.67 -6.88
CA SER A 104 10.79 6.46 -7.54
C SER A 104 10.76 6.53 -9.08
N GLY A 105 10.09 7.55 -9.65
CA GLY A 105 9.87 7.66 -11.10
C GLY A 105 8.92 6.61 -11.67
N GLY A 106 8.26 5.81 -10.81
CA GLY A 106 7.38 4.72 -11.22
C GLY A 106 6.13 4.60 -10.36
N ARG A 107 5.04 4.13 -10.97
CA ARG A 107 3.81 3.77 -10.26
C ARG A 107 3.39 2.35 -10.59
N ARG A 108 2.94 1.61 -9.58
CA ARG A 108 2.38 0.28 -9.80
C ARG A 108 1.01 0.38 -10.48
N ILE A 109 0.91 -0.18 -11.68
CA ILE A 109 -0.36 -0.37 -12.40
C ILE A 109 -0.88 -1.78 -12.11
N LYS A 110 -2.15 -1.89 -11.69
CA LYS A 110 -2.86 -3.16 -11.54
C LYS A 110 -4.03 -3.20 -12.52
N ARG A 111 -4.16 -4.29 -13.27
CA ARG A 111 -5.26 -4.55 -14.19
C ARG A 111 -5.76 -5.98 -14.00
N SER A 112 -7.08 -6.16 -14.03
CA SER A 112 -7.71 -7.47 -14.16
C SER A 112 -7.84 -7.83 -15.65
N ILE A 113 -7.64 -9.10 -15.97
CA ILE A 113 -7.90 -9.66 -17.30
C ILE A 113 -8.89 -10.80 -17.08
N ASN A 114 -10.03 -10.73 -17.75
CA ASN A 114 -11.04 -11.78 -17.68
C ASN A 114 -10.67 -12.86 -18.71
N ILE A 115 -10.65 -14.12 -18.27
CA ILE A 115 -10.30 -15.27 -19.11
C ILE A 115 -11.52 -16.18 -19.18
N ASP A 116 -11.91 -16.54 -20.40
CA ASP A 116 -12.89 -17.59 -20.64
C ASP A 116 -12.27 -18.95 -20.29
N THR A 117 -12.86 -19.66 -19.35
CA THR A 117 -12.38 -20.98 -18.90
C THR A 117 -12.43 -22.02 -20.02
N THR A 118 -13.37 -21.89 -20.96
CA THR A 118 -13.48 -22.79 -22.13
C THR A 118 -12.34 -22.60 -23.12
N SER A 119 -11.65 -21.46 -23.08
CA SER A 119 -10.47 -21.21 -23.90
C SER A 119 -9.22 -21.93 -23.39
N VAL A 120 -9.22 -22.44 -22.16
CA VAL A 120 -8.03 -23.03 -21.53
C VAL A 120 -7.79 -24.44 -22.08
N HIS A 121 -6.62 -24.67 -22.68
CA HIS A 121 -6.24 -25.96 -23.23
C HIS A 121 -4.73 -26.17 -23.22
N PHE A 122 -4.31 -27.42 -23.42
CA PHE A 122 -2.92 -27.77 -23.66
C PHE A 122 -2.51 -27.37 -25.06
N LEU A 123 -1.32 -26.79 -25.20
CA LEU A 123 -0.82 -26.37 -26.51
C LEU A 123 -0.55 -27.57 -27.41
N SER A 124 -1.12 -27.55 -28.62
CA SER A 124 -0.81 -28.54 -29.66
C SER A 124 0.64 -28.38 -30.16
N PRO A 125 1.25 -29.41 -30.77
CA PRO A 125 2.56 -29.28 -31.39
C PRO A 125 2.64 -28.14 -32.42
N GLU A 126 1.58 -27.94 -33.20
CA GLU A 126 1.47 -26.87 -34.20
C GLU A 126 1.44 -25.49 -33.53
N GLU A 127 0.70 -25.35 -32.43
CA GLU A 127 0.67 -24.12 -31.66
C GLU A 127 2.01 -23.80 -31.02
N GLN A 128 2.68 -24.82 -30.45
CA GLN A 128 4.02 -24.67 -29.88
C GLN A 128 5.00 -24.19 -30.96
N GLN A 129 4.99 -24.82 -32.14
CA GLN A 129 5.84 -24.41 -33.26
C GLN A 129 5.52 -22.98 -33.73
N ARG A 130 4.24 -22.60 -33.80
CA ARG A 130 3.81 -21.25 -34.17
C ARG A 130 4.28 -20.22 -33.14
N LEU A 131 4.09 -20.49 -31.85
CA LEU A 131 4.45 -19.58 -30.75
C LEU A 131 5.97 -19.46 -30.58
N ASN A 132 6.73 -20.50 -30.91
CA ASN A 132 8.19 -20.48 -30.86
C ASN A 132 8.81 -19.52 -31.89
N ARG A 133 8.04 -19.07 -32.89
CA ARG A 133 8.46 -18.02 -33.83
C ARG A 133 8.48 -16.63 -33.19
N ASN A 134 7.84 -16.42 -32.04
CA ASN A 134 7.86 -15.15 -31.34
C ASN A 134 9.14 -15.01 -30.50
N PRO A 135 10.00 -14.01 -30.74
CA PRO A 135 11.27 -13.85 -30.04
C PRO A 135 11.13 -13.76 -28.51
N LEU A 136 10.03 -13.18 -28.01
CA LEU A 136 9.79 -13.01 -26.57
C LEU A 136 9.45 -14.34 -25.88
N LEU A 137 8.94 -15.32 -26.62
CA LEU A 137 8.55 -16.63 -26.08
C LEU A 137 9.58 -17.72 -26.32
N GLN A 138 10.48 -17.56 -27.29
CA GLN A 138 11.39 -18.61 -27.72
C GLN A 138 12.20 -19.19 -26.57
N ARG A 139 12.82 -18.33 -25.73
CA ARG A 139 13.56 -18.78 -24.54
C ARG A 139 12.66 -19.56 -23.58
N TYR A 140 11.50 -19.00 -23.23
CA TYR A 140 10.56 -19.64 -22.30
C TYR A 140 10.09 -21.00 -22.82
N LEU A 141 9.70 -21.10 -24.09
CA LEU A 141 9.18 -22.33 -24.68
C LEU A 141 10.27 -23.40 -24.73
N ASN A 142 11.49 -23.05 -25.12
CA ASN A 142 12.61 -23.99 -25.15
C ASN A 142 12.94 -24.51 -23.74
N ASP A 143 13.15 -23.60 -22.79
CA ASP A 143 13.48 -23.95 -21.40
C ASP A 143 12.37 -24.80 -20.77
N LYS A 144 11.11 -24.40 -20.97
CA LYS A 144 9.97 -25.08 -20.36
C LYS A 144 9.70 -26.44 -20.99
N THR A 145 9.87 -26.59 -22.29
CA THR A 145 9.71 -27.88 -22.96
C THR A 145 10.74 -28.90 -22.47
N GLN A 146 11.99 -28.47 -22.27
CA GLN A 146 13.04 -29.32 -21.70
C GLN A 146 12.77 -29.70 -20.24
N GLU A 147 12.33 -28.74 -19.41
CA GLU A 147 11.95 -29.02 -18.02
C GLU A 147 10.83 -30.06 -17.94
N LEU A 148 9.81 -29.92 -18.80
CA LEU A 148 8.65 -30.81 -18.83
C LEU A 148 9.00 -32.20 -19.32
N SER A 149 9.83 -32.31 -20.38
CA SER A 149 10.25 -33.61 -20.90
C SER A 149 11.08 -34.37 -19.86
N HIS A 150 12.03 -33.70 -19.20
CA HIS A 150 12.84 -34.28 -18.14
C HIS A 150 11.99 -34.76 -16.96
N TYR A 151 11.06 -33.93 -16.49
CA TYR A 151 10.15 -34.30 -15.39
C TYR A 151 9.29 -35.53 -15.73
N ASN A 152 8.68 -35.54 -16.92
CA ASN A 152 7.79 -36.62 -17.34
C ASN A 152 8.55 -37.94 -17.56
N GLN A 153 9.79 -37.87 -18.05
CA GLN A 153 10.68 -39.04 -18.18
C GLN A 153 11.08 -39.61 -16.81
N GLN A 154 11.49 -38.75 -15.87
CA GLN A 154 11.89 -39.18 -14.52
C GLN A 154 10.75 -39.81 -13.73
N SER A 155 9.53 -39.29 -13.90
CA SER A 155 8.37 -39.72 -13.13
C SER A 155 7.65 -40.94 -13.74
N ALA A 156 8.19 -41.52 -14.83
CA ALA A 156 7.62 -42.67 -15.56
C ALA A 156 6.11 -42.53 -15.84
N VAL A 157 5.69 -41.31 -16.19
CA VAL A 157 4.27 -40.97 -16.31
C VAL A 157 3.70 -41.53 -17.59
N ASP A 158 2.53 -42.16 -17.50
CA ASP A 158 1.77 -42.54 -18.69
C ASP A 158 1.23 -41.30 -19.41
N LEU A 159 1.87 -40.96 -20.54
CA LEU A 159 1.50 -39.82 -21.37
C LEU A 159 0.30 -40.08 -22.29
N SER A 160 -0.29 -41.28 -22.27
CA SER A 160 -1.50 -41.60 -23.04
C SER A 160 -2.67 -40.67 -22.67
N SER A 161 -2.80 -40.36 -21.37
CA SER A 161 -3.78 -39.40 -20.86
C SER A 161 -3.18 -37.99 -20.81
N PRO A 162 -3.89 -36.97 -21.33
CA PRO A 162 -3.49 -35.57 -21.20
C PRO A 162 -3.35 -35.08 -19.75
N LEU A 163 -3.99 -35.74 -18.80
CA LEU A 163 -4.05 -35.32 -17.40
C LEU A 163 -2.86 -35.79 -16.57
N ASN A 164 -2.18 -36.85 -17.01
CA ASN A 164 -1.17 -37.52 -16.19
C ASN A 164 0.18 -36.79 -16.25
N GLY A 165 0.55 -36.28 -17.43
CA GLY A 165 1.83 -35.60 -17.66
C GLY A 165 1.75 -34.08 -17.54
N ARG A 166 2.87 -33.45 -17.15
CA ARG A 166 2.96 -31.98 -17.20
C ARG A 166 3.08 -31.54 -18.66
N ARG A 167 2.24 -30.60 -19.07
CA ARG A 167 2.18 -30.08 -20.45
C ARG A 167 2.08 -28.56 -20.45
N LEU A 168 2.47 -27.94 -21.56
CA LEU A 168 2.28 -26.50 -21.76
C LEU A 168 0.79 -26.19 -21.95
N THR A 169 0.33 -25.10 -21.35
CA THR A 169 -1.01 -24.54 -21.58
C THR A 169 -0.91 -23.20 -22.27
N ASN A 170 -1.96 -22.84 -23.01
CA ASN A 170 -2.07 -21.51 -23.59
C ASN A 170 -1.99 -20.41 -22.52
N LEU A 171 -2.61 -20.60 -21.36
CA LEU A 171 -2.61 -19.63 -20.27
C LEU A 171 -1.23 -19.46 -19.61
N GLY A 172 -0.52 -20.56 -19.36
CA GLY A 172 0.85 -20.49 -18.82
C GLY A 172 1.79 -19.76 -19.78
N THR A 173 1.59 -19.96 -21.09
CA THR A 173 2.37 -19.31 -22.15
C THR A 173 2.00 -17.84 -22.32
N LEU A 174 0.71 -17.48 -22.24
CA LEU A 174 0.25 -16.09 -22.22
C LEU A 174 0.89 -15.32 -21.06
N ARG A 175 0.91 -15.91 -19.85
CA ARG A 175 1.58 -15.30 -18.70
C ARG A 175 3.07 -15.05 -18.98
N ALA A 176 3.78 -16.03 -19.52
CA ALA A 176 5.19 -15.89 -19.87
C ALA A 176 5.42 -14.79 -20.92
N TYR A 177 4.55 -14.73 -21.94
CA TYR A 177 4.56 -13.68 -22.95
C TYR A 177 4.39 -12.29 -22.32
N LEU A 178 3.37 -12.10 -21.48
CA LEU A 178 3.11 -10.83 -20.82
C LEU A 178 4.30 -10.39 -19.97
N VAL A 179 4.93 -11.29 -19.22
CA VAL A 179 6.12 -10.98 -18.43
C VAL A 179 7.30 -10.58 -19.32
N ALA A 180 7.56 -11.32 -20.40
CA ALA A 180 8.63 -11.01 -21.34
C ALA A 180 8.39 -9.67 -22.05
N TYR A 181 7.15 -9.41 -22.47
CA TYR A 181 6.72 -8.17 -23.08
C TYR A 181 6.92 -6.97 -22.14
N LEU A 182 6.43 -7.07 -20.90
CA LEU A 182 6.57 -6.00 -19.91
C LEU A 182 8.05 -5.72 -19.59
N ARG A 183 8.90 -6.75 -19.52
CA ARG A 183 10.35 -6.59 -19.28
C ARG A 183 11.12 -6.00 -20.45
N ALA A 184 10.64 -6.21 -21.67
CA ALA A 184 11.25 -5.68 -22.90
C ALA A 184 10.80 -4.24 -23.18
N HIS A 185 9.67 -3.81 -22.64
CA HIS A 185 9.14 -2.48 -22.91
C HIS A 185 9.86 -1.40 -22.08
N PRO A 186 10.33 -0.31 -22.70
CA PRO A 186 11.17 0.70 -22.02
C PRO A 186 10.46 1.52 -20.92
N ILE A 187 9.13 1.51 -20.88
CA ILE A 187 8.33 2.34 -19.95
C ILE A 187 8.08 1.64 -18.61
N PHE A 188 8.28 0.32 -18.53
CA PHE A 188 8.07 -0.44 -17.30
C PHE A 188 9.37 -0.59 -16.55
N ILE A 189 9.40 -0.04 -15.35
CA ILE A 189 10.56 -0.14 -14.45
C ILE A 189 10.61 -1.55 -13.86
N ARG A 190 11.80 -2.15 -13.83
CA ARG A 190 12.04 -3.44 -13.18
C ARG A 190 11.93 -3.24 -11.66
N ALA A 191 10.98 -3.93 -11.05
CA ALA A 191 10.92 -4.09 -9.59
C ALA A 191 11.78 -5.27 -9.14
#